data_AF-A0A0R5RQ14-F1
#
_entry.id   AF-A0A0R5RQ14-F1
#
_cell.length_a   1.000
_cell.length_b   1.000
_cell.length_c   1.000
_cell.angle_alpha   90.00
_cell.angle_beta   90.00
_cell.angle_gamma   90.00
#
_symmetry.space_group_name_H-M   'P 1'
#
loop_
_entity.id
_entity.type
_entity.pdbx_description
1 polymer ?
#
loop_
_entity_poly.entity_id
_entity_poly.type
_entity_poly.pdbx_seq_one_letter_code
_entity_poly.pdbx_strand_id
1 'polypeptide(L)'
;MEDIKILLVNHAHYDHCGGLAEIKKLTGARLFASPADATVLEDGGASDFRFGGDKAFSFAPVKVDERLKNGQEIRLGGTVLKTHFTPGHTKGATSWTMDAKDGGKKYKVVFMSSATTLDYTFVNNAKYPQIAEDYTRTYATFKSIKADVFLASHGQFFDLLGKAEKVRAGTKTNPFIDPQGYRQFVNRITRQFEEKLKTERAAKK
;
A
#
# COMPACT_ATOMS: atom_id res chain seq x y z
N MET A 1 -10.26 23.76 -3.55
CA MET A 1 -9.78 22.42 -3.13
C MET A 1 -8.44 22.57 -2.42
N GLU A 2 -8.31 23.54 -1.51
CA GLU A 2 -7.00 24.00 -1.00
C GLU A 2 -6.60 23.36 0.34
N ASP A 3 -7.51 22.61 0.97
CA ASP A 3 -7.28 22.02 2.30
C ASP A 3 -6.42 20.77 2.27
N ILE A 4 -6.21 20.18 1.09
CA ILE A 4 -5.30 19.05 0.91
C ILE A 4 -3.87 19.59 0.96
N LYS A 5 -3.13 19.27 2.02
CA LYS A 5 -1.74 19.72 2.22
C LYS A 5 -0.71 18.67 1.84
N ILE A 6 -1.05 17.39 1.99
CA ILE A 6 -0.15 16.25 1.77
C ILE A 6 -0.88 15.21 0.92
N LEU A 7 -0.21 14.72 -0.13
CA LEU A 7 -0.59 13.54 -0.90
C LEU A 7 0.31 12.38 -0.51
N LEU A 8 -0.29 11.21 -0.35
CA LEU A 8 0.39 9.94 -0.08
C LEU A 8 -0.10 8.91 -1.09
N VAL A 9 0.74 7.95 -1.43
CA VAL A 9 0.39 6.86 -2.36
C VAL A 9 0.97 5.53 -1.90
N ASN A 10 0.10 4.52 -1.77
CA ASN A 10 0.48 3.22 -1.24
C ASN A 10 1.57 2.52 -2.06
N HIS A 11 1.53 2.64 -3.40
CA HIS A 11 2.55 2.11 -4.28
C HIS A 11 2.44 2.71 -5.69
N ALA A 12 3.54 2.69 -6.44
CA ALA A 12 3.67 3.33 -7.75
C ALA A 12 3.12 2.52 -8.94
N HIS A 13 1.82 2.22 -8.94
CA HIS A 13 1.09 1.72 -10.13
C HIS A 13 0.02 2.70 -10.61
N TYR A 14 -0.30 2.65 -11.90
CA TYR A 14 -1.16 3.64 -12.58
C TYR A 14 -2.55 3.82 -11.95
N ASP A 15 -3.13 2.74 -11.43
CA ASP A 15 -4.45 2.72 -10.80
C ASP A 15 -4.48 3.43 -9.44
N HIS A 16 -3.31 3.71 -8.86
CA HIS A 16 -3.15 4.51 -7.65
C HIS A 16 -2.45 5.86 -7.91
N CYS A 17 -1.74 6.01 -9.03
CA CYS A 17 -0.92 7.18 -9.33
C CYS A 17 -1.47 8.07 -10.45
N GLY A 18 -2.40 7.56 -11.27
CA GLY A 18 -2.88 8.22 -12.49
C GLY A 18 -3.46 9.62 -12.25
N GLY A 19 -4.04 9.87 -11.08
CA GLY A 19 -4.58 11.17 -10.70
C GLY A 19 -3.62 12.09 -9.95
N LEU A 20 -2.43 11.63 -9.54
CA LEU A 20 -1.56 12.38 -8.60
C LEU A 20 -1.07 13.70 -9.20
N ALA A 21 -0.65 13.71 -10.47
CA ALA A 21 -0.15 14.93 -11.11
C ALA A 21 -1.22 16.02 -11.16
N GLU A 22 -2.46 15.66 -11.53
CA GLU A 22 -3.57 16.59 -11.62
C GLU A 22 -4.01 17.07 -10.23
N ILE A 23 -4.16 16.17 -9.25
CA ILE A 23 -4.53 16.55 -7.88
C ILE A 23 -3.45 17.47 -7.28
N LYS A 24 -2.17 17.17 -7.48
CA LYS A 24 -1.07 18.01 -7.00
C LYS A 24 -1.14 19.41 -7.61
N LYS A 25 -1.39 19.52 -8.92
CA LYS A 25 -1.57 20.80 -9.61
C LYS A 25 -2.77 21.60 -9.08
N LEU A 26 -3.91 20.94 -8.87
CA LEU A 26 -5.14 21.58 -8.41
C LEU A 26 -5.12 22.03 -6.95
N THR A 27 -4.32 21.37 -6.12
CA THR A 27 -4.32 21.58 -4.65
C THR A 27 -3.10 22.31 -4.13
N GLY A 28 -1.97 22.25 -4.86
CA GLY A 28 -0.67 22.68 -4.35
C GLY A 28 -0.09 21.78 -3.25
N ALA A 29 -0.70 20.62 -2.99
CA ALA A 29 -0.27 19.70 -1.96
C ALA A 29 1.13 19.11 -2.23
N ARG A 30 1.83 18.74 -1.17
CA ARG A 30 3.13 18.08 -1.27
C ARG A 30 2.95 16.55 -1.37
N LEU A 31 3.55 15.92 -2.36
CA LEU A 31 3.53 14.46 -2.54
C LEU A 31 4.70 13.83 -1.79
N PHE A 32 4.39 12.92 -0.86
CA PHE A 32 5.39 12.13 -0.15
C PHE A 32 5.32 10.66 -0.59
N ALA A 33 6.47 10.06 -0.83
CA ALA A 33 6.59 8.66 -1.24
C ALA A 33 7.88 8.04 -0.69
N SER A 34 8.00 6.71 -0.74
CA SER A 34 9.28 6.07 -0.44
C SER A 34 10.33 6.43 -1.50
N PRO A 35 11.63 6.34 -1.19
CA PRO A 35 12.68 6.65 -2.16
C PRO A 35 12.61 5.80 -3.43
N ALA A 36 12.22 4.52 -3.31
CA ALA A 36 12.17 3.59 -4.43
C ALA A 36 10.98 3.89 -5.37
N ASP A 37 9.79 4.14 -4.83
CA ASP A 37 8.62 4.47 -5.66
C ASP A 37 8.66 5.92 -6.16
N ALA A 38 9.39 6.81 -5.49
CA ALA A 38 9.58 8.18 -5.97
C ALA A 38 10.23 8.22 -7.36
N THR A 39 11.16 7.32 -7.66
CA THR A 39 11.76 7.22 -9.01
C THR A 39 10.71 6.83 -10.06
N VAL A 40 9.87 5.85 -9.76
CA VAL A 40 8.79 5.38 -10.65
C VAL A 40 7.72 6.45 -10.84
N LEU A 41 7.40 7.21 -9.78
CA LEU A 41 6.45 8.33 -9.85
C LEU A 41 6.96 9.47 -10.73
N GLU A 42 8.25 9.80 -10.62
CA GLU A 42 8.89 10.90 -11.34
C GLU A 42 9.14 10.61 -12.82
N ASP A 43 9.19 9.33 -13.23
CA ASP A 43 9.33 8.92 -14.63
C ASP A 43 8.02 8.39 -15.25
N GLY A 44 6.91 8.45 -14.52
CA GLY A 44 5.58 8.06 -15.03
C GLY A 44 5.38 6.56 -15.20
N GLY A 45 6.09 5.75 -14.43
CA GLY A 45 6.01 4.28 -14.47
C GLY A 45 7.09 3.62 -15.32
N ALA A 46 7.98 4.39 -15.95
CA ALA A 46 8.97 3.86 -16.88
C ALA A 46 10.00 2.93 -16.21
N SER A 47 10.38 3.21 -14.96
CA SER A 47 11.31 2.36 -14.19
C SER A 47 10.63 1.26 -13.38
N ASP A 48 9.30 1.08 -13.49
CA ASP A 48 8.64 -0.04 -12.82
C ASP A 48 9.23 -1.38 -13.29
N PHE A 49 9.52 -2.27 -12.33
CA PHE A 49 10.24 -3.49 -12.64
C PHE A 49 9.41 -4.49 -13.46
N ARG A 50 8.08 -4.41 -13.39
CA ARG A 50 7.16 -5.32 -14.09
C ARG A 50 6.57 -4.66 -15.35
N PHE A 51 6.11 -3.42 -15.22
CA PHE A 51 5.32 -2.72 -16.22
C PHE A 51 6.11 -1.61 -16.96
N GLY A 52 7.36 -1.36 -16.56
CA GLY A 52 8.21 -0.37 -17.22
C GLY A 52 8.34 -0.62 -18.72
N GLY A 53 8.03 0.41 -19.51
CA GLY A 53 8.02 0.38 -20.97
C GLY A 53 6.66 0.04 -21.60
N ASP A 54 5.67 -0.38 -20.82
CA ASP A 54 4.30 -0.60 -21.31
C ASP A 54 3.45 0.67 -21.12
N LYS A 55 3.08 1.29 -22.24
CA LYS A 55 2.27 2.51 -22.24
C LYS A 55 0.89 2.32 -21.60
N ALA A 56 0.34 1.10 -21.62
CA ALA A 56 -0.95 0.83 -21.01
C ALA A 56 -0.94 0.98 -19.47
N PHE A 57 0.23 0.87 -18.85
CA PHE A 57 0.43 1.02 -17.40
C PHE A 57 1.18 2.31 -17.03
N SER A 58 1.40 3.20 -18.00
CA SER A 58 2.01 4.50 -17.75
C SER A 58 1.03 5.49 -17.14
N PHE A 59 1.55 6.51 -16.45
CA PHE A 59 0.76 7.60 -15.90
C PHE A 59 1.53 8.93 -16.02
N ALA A 60 0.83 10.05 -15.83
CA ALA A 60 1.46 11.37 -15.87
C ALA A 60 2.55 11.46 -14.79
N PRO A 61 3.82 11.74 -15.15
CA PRO A 61 4.90 11.87 -14.18
C PRO A 61 4.57 12.93 -13.13
N VAL A 62 4.93 12.66 -11.88
CA VAL A 62 4.66 13.56 -10.76
C VAL A 62 5.87 13.69 -9.86
N LYS A 63 6.29 14.93 -9.61
CA LYS A 63 7.41 15.22 -8.72
C LYS A 63 7.08 14.81 -7.29
N VAL A 64 8.00 14.10 -6.63
CA VAL A 64 7.92 13.83 -5.19
C VAL A 64 8.61 14.96 -4.42
N ASP A 65 7.92 15.53 -3.43
CA ASP A 65 8.43 16.65 -2.62
C ASP A 65 9.09 16.17 -1.31
N GLU A 66 8.82 14.94 -0.90
CA GLU A 66 9.47 14.32 0.26
C GLU A 66 9.67 12.82 0.05
N ARG A 67 10.92 12.38 0.17
CA ARG A 67 11.27 10.95 0.18
C ARG A 67 11.30 10.48 1.63
N LEU A 68 10.32 9.66 1.98
CA LEU A 68 10.10 9.19 3.34
C LEU A 68 11.21 8.26 3.83
N LYS A 69 11.26 8.02 5.13
CA LYS A 69 12.03 6.93 5.77
C LYS A 69 11.08 5.90 6.36
N ASN A 70 11.50 4.64 6.41
CA ASN A 70 10.75 3.62 7.14
C ASN A 70 10.64 4.01 8.62
N GLY A 71 9.45 3.86 9.21
CA GLY A 71 9.17 4.28 10.58
C GLY A 71 8.97 5.79 10.77
N GLN A 72 9.15 6.62 9.74
CA GLN A 72 8.93 8.06 9.83
C GLN A 72 7.48 8.37 10.18
N GLU A 73 7.29 9.34 11.07
CA GLU A 73 5.98 9.91 11.38
C GLU A 73 5.67 11.10 10.47
N ILE A 74 4.49 11.11 9.89
CA ILE A 74 3.92 12.21 9.12
C ILE A 74 2.87 12.88 9.98
N ARG A 75 2.97 14.19 10.19
CA ARG A 75 2.14 14.94 11.14
C ARG A 75 1.40 16.08 10.46
N LEU A 76 0.09 16.18 10.71
CA LEU A 76 -0.75 17.27 10.22
C LEU A 76 -1.94 17.49 11.17
N GLY A 77 -2.11 18.69 11.72
CA GLY A 77 -3.30 19.06 12.50
C GLY A 77 -3.58 18.15 13.72
N GLY A 78 -2.55 17.57 14.34
CA GLY A 78 -2.67 16.61 15.45
C GLY A 78 -2.78 15.14 15.02
N THR A 79 -3.02 14.86 13.74
CA THR A 79 -2.97 13.51 13.17
C THR A 79 -1.52 13.08 12.98
N VAL A 80 -1.23 11.80 13.29
CA VAL A 80 0.09 11.18 13.11
C VAL A 80 -0.07 9.86 12.35
N LEU A 81 0.53 9.77 11.18
CA LEU A 81 0.69 8.53 10.43
C LEU A 81 2.11 8.00 10.64
N LYS A 82 2.26 6.74 11.02
CA LYS A 82 3.54 6.03 11.01
C LYS A 82 3.71 5.31 9.69
N THR A 83 4.83 5.57 9.04
CA THR A 83 5.22 4.98 7.75
C THR A 83 5.79 3.57 7.94
N HIS A 84 5.35 2.62 7.14
CA HIS A 84 5.89 1.26 7.08
C HIS A 84 6.24 0.94 5.63
N PHE A 85 7.51 0.78 5.33
CA PHE A 85 7.93 0.25 4.04
C PHE A 85 7.57 -1.23 3.99
N THR A 86 6.75 -1.57 3.01
CA THR A 86 6.21 -2.90 2.76
C THR A 86 6.50 -3.28 1.30
N PRO A 87 7.80 -3.38 0.93
CA PRO A 87 8.21 -3.59 -0.45
C PRO A 87 7.83 -4.99 -0.95
N GLY A 88 7.76 -5.13 -2.27
CA GLY A 88 7.42 -6.39 -2.94
C GLY A 88 6.51 -6.11 -4.12
N HIS A 89 5.26 -5.68 -3.86
CA HIS A 89 4.30 -5.38 -4.92
C HIS A 89 4.81 -4.31 -5.89
N THR A 90 5.38 -3.25 -5.34
CA THR A 90 6.39 -2.39 -5.99
C THR A 90 7.64 -2.38 -5.11
N LYS A 91 8.76 -1.86 -5.62
CA LYS A 91 10.00 -1.72 -4.84
C LYS A 91 9.84 -0.78 -3.64
N GLY A 92 8.94 0.19 -3.74
CA GLY A 92 8.72 1.23 -2.74
C GLY A 92 7.35 1.20 -2.06
N ALA A 93 6.59 0.10 -2.19
CA ALA A 93 5.27 -0.02 -1.61
C ALA A 93 5.29 0.33 -0.10
N THR A 94 4.38 1.20 0.30
CA THR A 94 4.31 1.83 1.62
C THR A 94 2.92 1.69 2.21
N SER A 95 2.87 1.19 3.44
CA SER A 95 1.67 1.13 4.25
C SER A 95 1.77 2.16 5.38
N TRP A 96 0.62 2.57 5.93
CA TRP A 96 0.59 3.46 7.08
C TRP A 96 -0.25 2.89 8.20
N THR A 97 0.11 3.27 9.42
CA THR A 97 -0.79 3.11 10.57
C THR A 97 -1.02 4.45 11.24
N MET A 98 -2.23 4.69 11.72
CA MET A 98 -2.53 5.81 12.60
C MET A 98 -3.42 5.35 13.73
N ASP A 99 -3.52 6.16 14.77
CA ASP A 99 -4.54 5.98 15.78
C ASP A 99 -5.72 6.92 15.49
N ALA A 100 -6.94 6.39 15.50
CA ALA A 100 -8.19 7.14 15.36
C ALA A 100 -9.06 7.01 16.61
N LYS A 101 -9.95 7.97 16.84
CA LYS A 101 -10.95 7.91 17.91
C LYS A 101 -12.35 7.81 17.34
N ASP A 102 -13.15 6.90 17.87
CA ASP A 102 -14.58 6.75 17.54
C ASP A 102 -15.33 6.34 18.82
N GLY A 103 -16.43 7.01 19.14
CA GLY A 103 -17.20 6.76 20.38
C GLY A 103 -16.39 6.78 21.68
N GLY A 104 -15.37 7.64 21.79
CA GLY A 104 -14.49 7.74 22.94
C GLY A 104 -13.43 6.62 23.05
N LYS A 105 -13.43 5.64 22.13
CA LYS A 105 -12.43 4.57 22.05
C LYS A 105 -11.36 4.91 21.04
N LYS A 106 -10.15 4.39 21.27
CA LYS A 106 -9.00 4.56 20.39
C LYS A 106 -8.79 3.28 19.58
N TYR A 107 -8.57 3.41 18.28
CA TYR A 107 -8.40 2.31 17.33
C TYR A 107 -7.12 2.49 16.52
N LYS A 108 -6.37 1.41 16.30
CA LYS A 108 -5.26 1.39 15.34
C LYS A 108 -5.80 1.10 13.95
N VAL A 109 -5.73 2.10 13.07
CA VAL A 109 -6.07 1.99 11.66
C VAL A 109 -4.82 1.58 10.88
N VAL A 110 -4.97 0.62 9.98
CA VAL A 110 -3.96 0.31 8.96
C VAL A 110 -4.47 0.70 7.58
N PHE A 111 -3.62 1.36 6.80
CA PHE A 111 -3.77 1.64 5.38
C PHE A 111 -2.75 0.78 4.65
N MET A 112 -3.16 -0.46 4.36
CA MET A 112 -2.27 -1.49 3.84
C MET A 112 -2.04 -1.31 2.34
N SER A 113 -0.78 -1.23 1.92
CA SER A 113 -0.44 -1.36 0.49
C SER A 113 -0.69 -2.79 0.00
N SER A 114 -0.67 -2.99 -1.30
CA SER A 114 -0.76 -4.33 -1.85
C SER A 114 0.51 -5.12 -1.52
N ALA A 115 0.31 -6.39 -1.16
CA ALA A 115 1.33 -7.42 -1.16
C ALA A 115 0.76 -8.71 -1.76
N THR A 116 -0.13 -8.57 -2.75
CA THR A 116 -0.52 -9.69 -3.61
C THR A 116 0.62 -9.96 -4.60
N THR A 117 0.79 -11.23 -4.93
CA THR A 117 1.78 -11.69 -5.89
C THR A 117 1.10 -11.76 -7.26
N LEU A 118 1.31 -10.75 -8.11
CA LEU A 118 0.79 -10.78 -9.49
C LEU A 118 1.46 -11.96 -10.26
N ASP A 119 1.66 -11.82 -11.56
CA ASP A 119 2.41 -12.78 -12.38
C ASP A 119 3.93 -12.75 -12.14
N TYR A 120 4.40 -12.12 -11.06
CA TYR A 120 5.83 -11.94 -10.76
C TYR A 120 6.60 -13.25 -10.66
N THR A 121 7.86 -13.22 -11.09
CA THR A 121 8.85 -14.26 -10.82
C THR A 121 9.65 -13.87 -9.57
N PHE A 122 9.79 -14.78 -8.62
CA PHE A 122 10.53 -14.57 -7.38
C PHE A 122 11.95 -15.13 -7.43
N VAL A 123 12.18 -16.21 -8.17
CA VAL A 123 13.51 -16.82 -8.30
C VAL A 123 14.27 -16.22 -9.49
N ASN A 124 15.49 -15.74 -9.27
CA ASN A 124 16.38 -15.18 -10.31
C ASN A 124 15.76 -14.00 -11.09
N ASN A 125 14.97 -13.16 -10.43
CA ASN A 125 14.39 -11.98 -11.05
C ASN A 125 15.46 -10.90 -11.30
N ALA A 126 15.92 -10.76 -12.55
CA ALA A 126 16.99 -9.83 -12.90
C ALA A 126 16.62 -8.35 -12.65
N LYS A 127 15.35 -7.98 -12.78
CA LYS A 127 14.87 -6.59 -12.60
C LYS A 127 14.64 -6.24 -11.14
N TYR A 128 14.41 -7.25 -10.29
CA TYR A 128 14.20 -7.09 -8.86
C TYR A 128 14.77 -8.30 -8.09
N PRO A 129 16.11 -8.39 -7.94
CA PRO A 129 16.76 -9.58 -7.40
C PRO A 129 16.31 -9.98 -5.99
N GLN A 130 15.98 -8.99 -5.15
CA GLN A 130 15.58 -9.18 -3.75
C GLN A 130 14.06 -9.29 -3.52
N ILE A 131 13.27 -9.50 -4.59
CA ILE A 131 11.80 -9.48 -4.51
C ILE A 131 11.26 -10.49 -3.47
N ALA A 132 11.82 -11.69 -3.39
CA ALA A 132 11.35 -12.72 -2.46
C ALA A 132 11.62 -12.36 -0.99
N GLU A 133 12.80 -11.79 -0.72
CA GLU A 133 13.19 -11.30 0.60
C GLU A 133 12.30 -10.13 1.01
N ASP A 134 11.98 -9.24 0.08
CA ASP A 134 11.16 -8.05 0.32
C ASP A 134 9.72 -8.45 0.67
N TYR A 135 9.10 -9.36 -0.08
CA TYR A 135 7.80 -9.93 0.26
C TYR A 135 7.81 -10.60 1.64
N THR A 136 8.86 -11.37 1.95
CA THR A 136 9.01 -12.04 3.25
C THR A 136 9.04 -11.02 4.41
N ARG A 137 9.82 -9.95 4.28
CA ARG A 137 9.88 -8.86 5.28
C ARG A 137 8.55 -8.11 5.39
N THR A 138 7.86 -7.92 4.27
CA THR A 138 6.54 -7.29 4.22
C THR A 138 5.49 -8.10 4.98
N TYR A 139 5.42 -9.41 4.76
CA TYR A 139 4.48 -10.26 5.51
C TYR A 139 4.82 -10.31 7.01
N ALA A 140 6.11 -10.33 7.38
CA ALA A 140 6.52 -10.23 8.78
C ALA A 140 6.06 -8.89 9.41
N THR A 141 6.21 -7.78 8.68
CA THR A 141 5.73 -6.45 9.09
C THR A 141 4.21 -6.48 9.30
N PHE A 142 3.45 -6.99 8.34
CA PHE A 142 1.99 -7.08 8.46
C PHE A 142 1.54 -7.95 9.62
N LYS A 143 2.18 -9.11 9.85
CA LYS A 143 1.88 -9.98 11.00
C LYS A 143 2.16 -9.30 12.34
N SER A 144 3.10 -8.36 12.40
CA SER A 144 3.43 -7.61 13.63
C SER A 144 2.44 -6.49 13.97
N ILE A 145 1.69 -5.98 12.98
CA ILE A 145 0.73 -4.89 13.17
C ILE A 145 -0.54 -5.44 13.84
N LYS A 146 -0.88 -4.90 15.01
CA LYS A 146 -2.16 -5.14 15.69
C LYS A 146 -3.21 -4.13 15.21
N ALA A 147 -3.78 -4.37 14.03
CA ALA A 147 -4.81 -3.48 13.47
C ALA A 147 -6.19 -3.76 14.08
N ASP A 148 -6.88 -2.69 14.45
CA ASP A 148 -8.30 -2.73 14.82
C ASP A 148 -9.19 -2.42 13.62
N VAL A 149 -8.78 -1.46 12.78
CA VAL A 149 -9.49 -1.04 11.58
C VAL A 149 -8.67 -1.39 10.35
N PHE A 150 -9.25 -2.18 9.44
CA PHE A 150 -8.58 -2.66 8.23
C PHE A 150 -9.01 -1.87 6.99
N LEU A 151 -8.07 -1.11 6.43
CA LEU A 151 -8.18 -0.48 5.11
C LEU A 151 -7.00 -0.91 4.24
N ALA A 152 -7.20 -0.88 2.93
CA ALA A 152 -6.17 -1.26 1.96
C ALA A 152 -6.32 -0.53 0.62
N SER A 153 -5.34 -0.70 -0.27
CA SER A 153 -5.30 -0.04 -1.59
C SER A 153 -6.49 -0.38 -2.49
N HIS A 154 -7.10 -1.56 -2.34
CA HIS A 154 -8.33 -1.93 -3.06
C HIS A 154 -9.47 -2.30 -2.11
N GLY A 155 -10.68 -1.83 -2.43
CA GLY A 155 -11.90 -2.09 -1.65
C GLY A 155 -12.20 -3.59 -1.44
N GLN A 156 -11.88 -4.42 -2.43
CA GLN A 156 -12.09 -5.87 -2.38
C GLN A 156 -11.26 -6.56 -1.28
N PHE A 157 -10.13 -5.98 -0.87
CA PHE A 157 -9.26 -6.59 0.13
C PHE A 157 -9.88 -6.58 1.52
N PHE A 158 -10.75 -5.62 1.81
CA PHE A 158 -11.34 -5.41 3.13
C PHE A 158 -12.88 -5.35 3.09
N ASP A 159 -13.52 -5.86 2.03
CA ASP A 159 -14.98 -5.85 1.86
C ASP A 159 -15.59 -4.44 1.96
N LEU A 160 -15.04 -3.48 1.22
CA LEU A 160 -15.49 -2.08 1.26
C LEU A 160 -16.99 -1.95 1.00
N LEU A 161 -17.50 -2.62 -0.04
CA LEU A 161 -18.90 -2.48 -0.45
C LEU A 161 -19.86 -3.09 0.58
N GLY A 162 -19.59 -4.32 1.06
CA GLY A 162 -20.42 -4.95 2.08
C GLY A 162 -20.39 -4.20 3.42
N LYS A 163 -19.24 -3.66 3.82
CA LYS A 163 -19.13 -2.80 5.02
C LYS A 163 -19.86 -1.47 4.83
N ALA A 164 -19.74 -0.83 3.67
CA ALA A 164 -20.43 0.42 3.38
C ALA A 164 -21.96 0.25 3.36
N GLU A 165 -22.46 -0.87 2.85
CA GLU A 165 -23.89 -1.21 2.90
C GLU A 165 -24.39 -1.33 4.34
N LYS A 166 -23.67 -2.04 5.22
CA LYS A 166 -23.99 -2.14 6.65
C LYS A 166 -24.03 -0.77 7.33
N VAL A 167 -23.10 0.13 6.98
CA VAL A 167 -23.13 1.53 7.47
C VAL A 167 -24.39 2.25 7.02
N ARG A 168 -24.73 2.18 5.72
CA ARG A 168 -25.95 2.82 5.18
C ARG A 168 -27.22 2.25 5.81
N ALA A 169 -27.23 0.97 6.16
CA ALA A 169 -28.33 0.30 6.85
C ALA A 169 -28.42 0.66 8.35
N GLY A 170 -27.55 1.53 8.87
CA GLY A 170 -27.62 1.99 10.26
C GLY A 170 -27.13 0.98 11.29
N THR A 171 -26.15 0.15 10.95
CA THR A 171 -25.52 -0.78 11.90
C THR A 171 -25.10 -0.07 13.19
N LYS A 172 -25.33 -0.72 14.33
CA LYS A 172 -24.93 -0.20 15.65
C LYS A 172 -23.42 -0.23 15.86
N THR A 173 -22.73 -1.18 15.23
CA THR A 173 -21.28 -1.35 15.34
C THR A 173 -20.61 -0.97 14.02
N ASN A 174 -19.54 -0.19 14.10
CA ASN A 174 -18.78 0.22 12.94
C ASN A 174 -18.13 -1.01 12.27
N PRO A 175 -18.54 -1.39 11.03
CA PRO A 175 -18.13 -2.63 10.40
C PRO A 175 -16.70 -2.59 9.86
N PHE A 176 -16.05 -1.42 9.86
CA PHE A 176 -14.63 -1.27 9.52
C PHE A 176 -13.70 -1.64 10.69
N ILE A 177 -14.22 -1.73 11.92
CA ILE A 177 -13.51 -2.33 13.04
C ILE A 177 -13.49 -3.85 12.81
N ASP A 178 -12.46 -4.32 12.13
CA ASP A 178 -12.35 -5.67 11.60
C ASP A 178 -10.92 -6.24 11.77
N PRO A 179 -10.49 -6.50 13.01
CA PRO A 179 -9.18 -7.07 13.29
C PRO A 179 -9.06 -8.51 12.78
N GLN A 180 -10.19 -9.23 12.64
CA GLN A 180 -10.21 -10.60 12.12
C GLN A 180 -9.98 -10.63 10.61
N GLY A 181 -10.68 -9.77 9.85
CA GLY A 181 -10.51 -9.65 8.41
C GLY A 181 -9.09 -9.26 8.02
N TYR A 182 -8.44 -8.37 8.78
CA TYR A 182 -7.03 -8.07 8.60
C TYR A 182 -6.15 -9.33 8.73
N ARG A 183 -6.28 -10.07 9.84
CA ARG A 183 -5.49 -11.29 10.07
C ARG A 183 -5.73 -12.35 9.01
N GLN A 184 -6.99 -12.57 8.62
CA GLN A 184 -7.35 -13.53 7.59
C GLN A 184 -6.76 -13.13 6.24
N PHE A 185 -6.83 -11.85 5.87
CA PHE A 185 -6.25 -11.35 4.63
C PHE A 185 -4.74 -11.56 4.61
N VAL A 186 -4.02 -11.12 5.65
CA VAL A 186 -2.56 -11.26 5.76
C VAL A 186 -2.14 -12.72 5.69
N ASN A 187 -2.82 -13.61 6.42
CA ASN A 187 -2.51 -15.05 6.38
C ASN A 187 -2.72 -15.65 5.00
N ARG A 188 -3.81 -15.26 4.30
CA ARG A 188 -4.11 -15.76 2.96
C ARG A 188 -3.04 -15.34 1.94
N ILE A 189 -2.72 -14.05 1.87
CA ILE A 189 -1.72 -13.56 0.91
C ILE A 189 -0.32 -14.11 1.22
N THR A 190 0.01 -14.30 2.51
CA THR A 190 1.29 -14.90 2.91
C THR A 190 1.40 -16.33 2.40
N ARG A 191 0.36 -17.14 2.62
CA ARG A 191 0.31 -18.53 2.13
C ARG A 191 0.40 -18.60 0.61
N GLN A 192 -0.31 -17.72 -0.11
CA GLN A 192 -0.25 -17.67 -1.57
C GLN A 192 1.16 -17.39 -2.09
N PHE A 193 1.88 -16.46 -1.45
CA PHE A 193 3.29 -16.22 -1.76
C PHE A 193 4.17 -17.42 -1.44
N GLU A 194 4.03 -18.02 -0.26
CA GLU A 194 4.87 -19.15 0.18
C GLU A 194 4.73 -20.35 -0.76
N GLU A 195 3.51 -20.69 -1.18
CA GLU A 195 3.25 -21.77 -2.15
C GLU A 195 3.82 -21.45 -3.53
N LYS A 196 3.67 -20.20 -4.01
CA LYS A 196 4.24 -19.79 -5.30
C LYS A 196 5.77 -19.84 -5.29
N LEU A 197 6.40 -19.30 -4.24
CA LEU A 197 7.86 -19.33 -4.07
C LEU A 197 8.39 -20.76 -3.98
N LYS A 198 7.70 -21.64 -3.25
CA LYS A 198 8.05 -23.07 -3.15
C LYS A 198 7.99 -23.74 -4.52
N THR A 199 6.93 -23.49 -5.29
CA THR A 199 6.75 -24.03 -6.64
C THR A 199 7.87 -23.57 -7.59
N GLU A 200 8.19 -22.27 -7.60
CA GLU A 200 9.26 -21.74 -8.44
C GLU A 200 10.63 -22.30 -8.08
N ARG A 201 10.93 -22.45 -6.77
CA ARG A 201 12.19 -23.06 -6.31
C ARG A 201 12.30 -24.52 -6.71
N ALA A 202 11.20 -25.27 -6.70
CA ALA A 202 11.20 -26.67 -7.11
C ALA A 202 11.42 -26.83 -8.62
N ALA A 203 10.86 -25.94 -9.44
CA ALA A 203 11.01 -25.97 -10.90
C ALA A 203 12.40 -25.52 -11.41
N LYS A 204 13.26 -25.01 -10.52
CA LYS A 204 14.62 -24.55 -10.83
C LYS A 204 15.72 -25.44 -10.24
N LYS A 205 15.34 -26.50 -9.50
CA LYS A 205 16.22 -27.60 -9.12
C LYS A 205 16.28 -28.63 -10.24
#